data_AF-A0A930MBC7-F1
#
_entry.id   AF-A0A930MBC7-F1
#
_cell.length_a   1.000
_cell.length_b   1.000
_cell.length_c   1.000
_cell.angle_alpha   90.00
_cell.angle_beta   90.00
_cell.angle_gamma   90.00
#
_symmetry.space_group_name_H-M   'P 1'
#
loop_
_entity.id
_entity.type
_entity.pdbx_description
1 polymer ?
#
loop_
_entity_poly.entity_id
_entity_poly.type
_entity_poly.pdbx_seq_one_letter_code
_entity_poly.pdbx_strand_id
1 'polypeptide(L)'
;MDKKGYELLGDPFLNKGTAFSAEERGALGLTGLLPPHIDTIEGQAERIYQQMERKGAGIEKRRFLMDVFNRNRRLFYYVFRQHIAELMPIVYDPVIAESIEQYCEQFINPQETAYLSID
;
A
#
# COMPACT_ATOMS: atom_id res chain seq x y z
N MET A 1 16.84 -2.92 16.79
CA MET A 1 16.10 -4.15 17.11
C MET A 1 15.32 -4.50 15.86
N ASP A 2 15.52 -5.69 15.29
CA ASP A 2 14.84 -6.07 14.05
C ASP A 2 13.34 -6.28 14.33
N LYS A 3 12.48 -5.53 13.61
CA LYS A 3 11.02 -5.64 13.75
C LYS A 3 10.59 -7.07 13.42
N LYS A 4 9.63 -7.62 14.17
CA LYS A 4 9.07 -8.97 13.98
C LYS A 4 7.56 -8.98 14.19
N GLY A 5 6.89 -10.06 13.79
CA GLY A 5 5.46 -10.22 14.01
C GLY A 5 4.64 -9.05 13.47
N TYR A 6 3.69 -8.56 14.27
CA TYR A 6 2.83 -7.44 13.90
C TYR A 6 3.58 -6.11 13.73
N GLU A 7 4.70 -5.88 14.42
CA GLU A 7 5.48 -4.64 14.23
C GLU A 7 6.08 -4.56 12.83
N LEU A 8 6.50 -5.71 12.28
CA LEU A 8 6.98 -5.80 10.92
C LEU A 8 5.83 -5.71 9.90
N LEU A 9 4.69 -6.35 10.17
CA LEU A 9 3.52 -6.25 9.30
C LEU A 9 2.91 -4.84 9.27
N GLY A 10 3.07 -4.07 10.34
CA GLY A 10 2.66 -2.67 10.43
C GLY A 10 3.64 -1.70 9.78
N ASP A 11 4.85 -2.15 9.44
CA ASP A 11 5.84 -1.31 8.74
C ASP A 11 5.67 -1.45 7.21
N PRO A 12 5.17 -0.41 6.52
CA PRO A 12 4.89 -0.49 5.09
C PRO A 12 6.13 -0.61 4.21
N PHE A 13 7.32 -0.33 4.74
CA PHE A 13 8.59 -0.51 4.02
C PHE A 13 9.09 -1.95 4.08
N LEU A 14 8.75 -2.69 5.14
CA LEU A 14 9.20 -4.06 5.36
C LEU A 14 8.16 -5.10 4.97
N ASN A 15 6.88 -4.77 5.10
CA ASN A 15 5.78 -5.69 4.87
C ASN A 15 5.71 -6.16 3.41
N LYS A 16 5.71 -7.47 3.21
CA LYS A 16 5.52 -8.15 1.91
C LYS A 16 4.14 -8.81 1.77
N GLY A 17 3.29 -8.71 2.80
CA GLY A 17 2.01 -9.41 2.86
C GLY A 17 2.18 -10.91 2.68
N THR A 18 1.39 -11.52 1.79
CA THR A 18 1.47 -12.97 1.50
C THR A 18 2.75 -13.40 0.78
N ALA A 19 3.59 -12.48 0.32
CA ALA A 19 4.83 -12.79 -0.40
C ALA A 19 6.03 -13.10 0.50
N PHE A 20 5.86 -13.12 1.82
CA PHE A 20 6.86 -13.71 2.71
C PHE A 20 6.99 -15.21 2.47
N SER A 21 8.21 -15.69 2.24
CA SER A 21 8.52 -17.10 2.08
C SER A 21 8.27 -17.89 3.38
N ALA A 22 8.20 -19.22 3.31
CA ALA A 22 8.01 -20.04 4.50
C ALA A 22 9.15 -19.85 5.51
N GLU A 23 10.39 -19.71 5.02
CA GLU A 23 11.58 -19.46 5.82
C GLU A 23 11.51 -18.08 6.50
N GLU A 24 11.16 -17.03 5.75
CA GLU A 24 10.99 -15.68 6.28
C GLU A 24 9.90 -15.65 7.36
N ARG A 25 8.77 -16.33 7.14
CA ARG A 25 7.70 -16.40 8.12
C ARG A 25 8.14 -17.07 9.42
N GLY A 26 8.97 -18.11 9.35
CA GLY A 26 9.57 -18.74 10.52
C GLY A 26 10.52 -17.79 11.27
N ALA A 27 11.47 -17.17 10.55
CA ALA A 27 12.50 -16.32 11.14
C ALA A 27 11.94 -15.01 11.75
N LEU A 28 10.89 -14.46 11.14
CA LEU A 28 10.25 -13.19 11.51
C LEU A 28 9.04 -13.36 12.44
N GLY A 29 8.69 -14.59 12.83
CA GLY A 29 7.56 -14.85 13.73
C GLY A 29 6.19 -14.53 13.10
N LEU A 30 6.03 -14.80 11.81
CA LEU A 30 4.79 -14.55 11.05
C LEU A 30 3.93 -15.80 10.87
N THR A 31 4.40 -16.97 11.32
CA THR A 31 3.63 -18.22 11.30
C THR A 31 2.33 -18.04 12.09
N GLY A 32 1.19 -18.25 11.42
CA GLY A 32 -0.14 -18.05 11.99
C GLY A 32 -0.69 -16.61 11.91
N LEU A 33 0.13 -15.62 11.52
CA LEU A 33 -0.30 -14.21 11.35
C LEU A 33 -0.75 -13.88 9.93
N LEU A 34 -0.42 -14.73 8.95
CA LEU A 34 -0.75 -14.57 7.55
C LEU A 34 -1.49 -15.82 7.04
N PRO A 35 -2.37 -15.68 6.02
CA PRO A 35 -2.96 -16.83 5.35
C PRO A 35 -1.88 -17.82 4.86
N PRO A 36 -2.16 -19.14 4.83
CA PRO A 36 -1.13 -20.16 4.54
C PRO A 36 -0.57 -20.08 3.11
N HIS A 37 -1.32 -19.52 2.17
CA HIS A 37 -0.85 -19.32 0.80
C HIS A 37 0.33 -18.33 0.76
N ILE A 38 1.40 -18.73 0.07
CA ILE A 38 2.54 -17.87 -0.27
C ILE A 38 2.34 -17.42 -1.72
N ASP A 39 2.29 -16.11 -1.90
CA ASP A 39 2.04 -15.46 -3.18
C ASP A 39 3.34 -14.89 -3.75
N THR A 40 3.36 -14.51 -5.03
CA THR A 40 4.49 -13.75 -5.60
C THR A 40 4.13 -12.27 -5.68
N ILE A 41 5.14 -11.40 -5.84
CA ILE A 41 4.87 -9.97 -6.01
C ILE A 41 4.07 -9.71 -7.29
N GLU A 42 4.27 -10.51 -8.34
CA GLU A 42 3.50 -10.48 -9.59
C GLU A 42 2.04 -10.87 -9.36
N GLY A 43 1.77 -11.96 -8.63
CA GLY A 43 0.42 -12.40 -8.31
C GLY A 43 -0.33 -11.40 -7.43
N GLN A 44 0.37 -10.81 -6.46
CA GLN A 44 -0.16 -9.70 -5.66
C GLN A 44 -0.47 -8.48 -6.54
N ALA A 45 0.43 -8.10 -7.45
CA ALA A 45 0.28 -6.95 -8.32
C ALA A 45 -0.93 -7.08 -9.25
N GLU A 46 -1.08 -8.22 -9.92
CA GLU A 46 -2.23 -8.52 -10.77
C GLU A 46 -3.54 -8.42 -9.99
N ARG A 47 -3.60 -9.01 -8.79
CA ARG A 47 -4.78 -8.95 -7.93
C ARG A 47 -5.12 -7.52 -7.51
N ILE A 48 -4.13 -6.72 -7.13
CA ILE A 48 -4.34 -5.32 -6.74
C ILE A 48 -4.82 -4.50 -7.93
N TYR A 49 -4.19 -4.65 -9.09
CA TYR A 49 -4.59 -3.95 -10.31
C TYR A 49 -6.03 -4.27 -10.69
N GLN A 50 -6.42 -5.55 -10.71
CA GLN A 50 -7.81 -5.95 -10.98
C GLN A 50 -8.82 -5.41 -9.95
N GLN A 51 -8.43 -5.32 -8.68
CA GLN A 51 -9.30 -4.74 -7.64
C GLN A 51 -9.47 -3.22 -7.81
N MET A 52 -8.41 -2.53 -8.21
CA MET A 52 -8.44 -1.10 -8.53
C MET A 52 -9.35 -0.84 -9.74
N GLU A 53 -9.25 -1.65 -10.80
CA GLU A 53 -10.05 -1.49 -12.02
C GLU A 53 -11.56 -1.68 -11.78
N ARG A 54 -11.95 -2.36 -10.70
CA ARG A 54 -13.35 -2.46 -10.28
C ARG A 54 -13.89 -1.21 -9.59
N LYS A 55 -13.04 -0.24 -9.25
CA LYS A 55 -13.47 1.05 -8.68
C LYS A 55 -13.95 1.96 -9.80
N GLY A 56 -15.09 2.61 -9.60
CA GLY A 56 -15.70 3.43 -10.62
C GLY A 56 -15.04 4.81 -10.68
N ALA A 57 -15.07 5.54 -9.56
CA ALA A 57 -14.57 6.91 -9.53
C ALA A 57 -13.04 6.96 -9.37
N GLY A 58 -12.40 7.97 -9.97
CA GLY A 58 -10.95 8.18 -9.86
C GLY A 58 -10.50 8.31 -8.40
N ILE A 59 -11.28 9.02 -7.57
CA ILE A 59 -10.99 9.17 -6.14
C ILE A 59 -11.03 7.84 -5.38
N GLU A 60 -11.91 6.91 -5.76
CA GLU A 60 -11.96 5.56 -5.17
C GLU A 60 -10.75 4.73 -5.58
N LYS A 61 -10.31 4.84 -6.84
CA LYS A 61 -9.05 4.24 -7.32
C LYS A 61 -7.87 4.79 -6.54
N ARG A 62 -7.79 6.11 -6.37
CA ARG A 62 -6.72 6.76 -5.60
C ARG A 62 -6.70 6.30 -4.16
N ARG A 63 -7.86 6.28 -3.48
CA ARG A 63 -7.98 5.80 -2.09
C ARG A 63 -7.47 4.37 -1.96
N PHE A 64 -7.90 3.48 -2.85
CA PHE A 64 -7.45 2.09 -2.86
C PHE A 64 -5.92 1.97 -3.06
N LEU A 65 -5.34 2.74 -3.98
CA LEU A 65 -3.89 2.77 -4.18
C LEU A 65 -3.14 3.31 -2.96
N MET A 66 -3.67 4.32 -2.28
CA MET A 66 -3.09 4.84 -1.03
C MET A 66 -3.18 3.83 0.11
N ASP A 67 -4.22 2.99 0.18
CA ASP A 67 -4.30 1.88 1.13
C ASP A 67 -3.20 0.84 0.90
N VAL A 68 -2.88 0.55 -0.37
CA VAL A 68 -1.75 -0.32 -0.72
C VAL A 68 -0.43 0.34 -0.33
N PHE A 69 -0.25 1.64 -0.63
CA PHE A 69 0.93 2.41 -0.26
C PHE A 69 1.18 2.39 1.26
N ASN A 70 0.12 2.54 2.06
CA ASN A 70 0.19 2.55 3.52
C ASN A 70 0.43 1.19 4.15
N ARG A 71 0.31 0.08 3.40
CA ARG A 71 0.51 -1.28 3.90
C ARG A 71 1.75 -1.96 3.35
N ASN A 72 2.09 -1.71 2.09
CA ASN A 72 3.20 -2.36 1.38
C ASN A 72 3.67 -1.44 0.23
N ARG A 73 4.66 -0.59 0.54
CA ARG A 73 5.24 0.37 -0.41
C ARG A 73 5.91 -0.33 -1.59
N ARG A 74 6.55 -1.47 -1.36
CA ARG A 74 7.21 -2.24 -2.43
C ARG A 74 6.20 -2.70 -3.46
N LEU A 75 5.05 -3.23 -3.03
CA LEU A 75 3.97 -3.65 -3.91
C LEU A 75 3.34 -2.46 -4.64
N PHE A 76 3.08 -1.35 -3.94
CA PHE A 76 2.57 -0.12 -4.56
C PHE A 76 3.47 0.30 -5.73
N TYR A 77 4.77 0.49 -5.49
CA TYR A 77 5.68 0.93 -6.55
C TYR A 77 5.87 -0.13 -7.64
N TYR A 78 5.72 -1.41 -7.32
CA TYR A 78 5.75 -2.49 -8.30
C TYR A 78 4.56 -2.45 -9.27
N VAL A 79 3.35 -2.19 -8.78
CA VAL A 79 2.17 -1.96 -9.64
C VAL A 79 2.32 -0.64 -10.40
N PHE A 80 2.76 0.42 -9.71
CA PHE A 80 2.86 1.76 -10.28
C PHE A 80 3.80 1.82 -11.48
N ARG A 81 4.96 1.16 -11.43
CA ARG A 81 5.91 1.11 -12.55
C ARG A 81 5.37 0.37 -13.78
N GLN A 82 4.42 -0.54 -13.61
CA GLN A 82 3.86 -1.32 -14.72
C GLN A 82 2.79 -0.53 -15.48
N HIS A 83 2.08 0.36 -14.79
CA HIS A 83 0.93 1.11 -15.32
C HIS A 83 1.11 2.63 -15.19
N ILE A 84 2.34 3.14 -15.27
CA ILE A 84 2.66 4.53 -14.91
C ILE A 84 1.80 5.55 -15.66
N ALA A 85 1.61 5.41 -16.97
CA ALA A 85 0.86 6.37 -17.77
C ALA A 85 -0.62 6.45 -17.35
N GLU A 86 -1.19 5.33 -16.91
CA GLU A 86 -2.57 5.21 -16.46
C GLU A 86 -2.75 5.67 -15.01
N LEU A 87 -1.79 5.36 -14.14
CA LEU A 87 -1.89 5.61 -12.70
C LEU A 87 -1.43 7.00 -12.29
N MET A 88 -0.55 7.64 -13.07
CA MET A 88 -0.12 9.02 -12.83
C MET A 88 -1.29 10.00 -12.61
N PRO A 89 -2.32 10.06 -13.50
CA PRO A 89 -3.44 10.97 -13.31
C PRO A 89 -4.36 10.62 -12.14
N ILE A 90 -4.29 9.38 -11.63
CA ILE A 90 -5.07 8.92 -10.48
C ILE A 90 -4.36 9.27 -9.17
N VAL A 91 -3.04 9.10 -9.10
CA VAL A 91 -2.25 9.34 -7.88
C VAL A 91 -1.99 10.83 -7.68
N TYR A 92 -1.73 11.55 -8.77
CA TYR A 92 -1.43 12.97 -8.80
C TYR A 92 -2.56 13.75 -9.49
N ASP A 93 -2.24 14.72 -10.33
CA ASP A 93 -3.23 15.56 -11.00
C ASP A 93 -3.99 14.80 -12.11
N PRO A 94 -5.33 14.94 -12.20
CA PRO A 94 -6.16 15.88 -11.45
C PRO A 94 -6.80 15.30 -10.17
N VAL A 95 -6.77 13.99 -9.95
CA VAL A 95 -7.58 13.32 -8.90
C VAL A 95 -7.11 13.66 -7.49
N ILE A 96 -5.83 14.01 -7.31
CA ILE A 96 -5.30 14.44 -6.01
C ILE A 96 -6.01 15.68 -5.46
N ALA A 97 -6.51 16.57 -6.32
CA ALA A 97 -7.17 17.80 -5.90
C ALA A 97 -8.37 17.54 -4.98
N GLU A 98 -9.26 16.61 -5.38
CA GLU A 98 -10.42 16.20 -4.56
C GLU A 98 -9.98 15.61 -3.22
N SER A 99 -8.87 14.85 -3.21
CA SER A 99 -8.32 14.30 -1.96
C SER A 99 -7.72 15.37 -1.05
N ILE A 100 -7.19 16.46 -1.60
CA ILE A 100 -6.65 17.58 -0.81
C ILE A 100 -7.80 18.38 -0.19
N GLU A 101 -8.85 18.68 -0.97
CA GLU A 101 -10.04 19.38 -0.50
C GLU A 101 -10.70 18.66 0.69
N GLN A 102 -10.70 17.33 0.67
CA GLN A 102 -11.31 16.50 1.71
C GLN A 102 -10.29 15.93 2.71
N TYR A 103 -9.05 16.44 2.75
CA TYR A 103 -7.95 15.81 3.50
C TYR A 103 -8.26 15.62 4.99
N CYS A 104 -8.85 16.63 5.63
CA CYS A 104 -9.20 16.56 7.05
C CYS A 104 -10.20 15.44 7.36
N GLU A 105 -11.22 15.27 6.51
CA GLU A 105 -12.25 14.24 6.69
C GLU A 105 -11.72 12.84 6.38
N GLN A 106 -10.79 12.75 5.43
CA GLN A 106 -10.22 11.49 4.95
C GLN A 106 -8.93 11.09 5.69
N PHE A 107 -8.49 11.86 6.69
CA PHE A 107 -7.24 11.60 7.40
C PHE A 107 -7.31 10.29 8.19
N ILE A 108 -6.42 9.35 7.87
CA ILE A 108 -6.30 8.05 8.56
C ILE A 108 -4.93 7.90 9.24
N ASN A 109 -3.86 8.25 8.53
CA ASN A 109 -2.49 8.16 9.04
C ASN A 109 -1.60 9.24 8.38
N PRO A 110 -0.51 9.66 9.04
CA PRO A 110 0.36 10.73 8.54
C PRO A 110 1.27 10.32 7.37
N GLN A 111 1.27 9.05 6.95
CA GLN A 111 2.08 8.53 5.83
C GLN A 111 3.60 8.75 5.96
N GLU A 112 4.11 8.83 7.19
CA GLU A 112 5.51 9.22 7.48
C GLU A 112 5.86 10.64 7.00
N THR A 113 4.87 11.53 6.98
CA THR A 113 5.01 12.95 6.58
C THR A 113 5.32 13.82 7.81
N ALA A 114 6.14 14.85 7.62
CA ALA A 114 6.34 15.90 8.61
C ALA A 114 5.34 17.04 8.40
N TYR A 115 4.75 17.53 9.49
CA TYR A 115 3.90 18.72 9.52
C TYR A 115 4.68 19.83 10.24
N LEU A 116 4.82 20.98 9.58
CA LEU A 116 5.53 22.14 10.13
C LEU A 116 4.53 23.28 10.30
N SER A 117 4.44 23.85 11.50
CA SER A 117 3.70 25.08 11.78
C SER A 117 4.68 26.24 12.00
N ILE A 118 4.20 27.46 11.80
CA ILE A 118 4.94 28.70 12.11
C ILE A 118 4.73 29.18 13.56
N ASP A 119 3.87 28.50 14.32
CA ASP A 119 3.62 28.76 15.74
C ASP A 119 4.84 28.47 16.64
#